data_AF-A0A2M8LC78-F1
#
_entry.id   AF-A0A2M8LC78-F1
#
_cell.length_a   1.000
_cell.length_b   1.000
_cell.length_c   1.000
_cell.angle_alpha   90.00
_cell.angle_beta   90.00
_cell.angle_gamma   90.00
#
_symmetry.space_group_name_H-M   'P 1'
#
loop_
_entity.id
_entity.type
_entity.pdbx_description
1 polymer ?
#
loop_
_entity_poly.entity_id
_entity_poly.type
_entity_poly.pdbx_seq_one_letter_code
_entity_poly.pdbx_strand_id
1 'polypeptide(L)'
;METGSSNTKNLVIAGVILAVLIFAGYYYTTRDRSSNVDLLVNIPVEGNQVIDGDLLSTLGQLKRLRLDETIFSNQTFISLTDHSRPLSPQTSGRTNPFAPIDSSSVFLSPNPTSTSTR
;
A
#
# COMPACT_ATOMS: atom_id res chain seq x y z
N MET A 1 -29.28 54.74 -26.82
CA MET A 1 -30.51 54.57 -26.00
C MET A 1 -30.10 54.76 -24.55
N GLU A 2 -30.32 55.95 -24.02
CA GLU A 2 -30.04 56.27 -22.62
C GLU A 2 -31.15 55.70 -21.73
N THR A 3 -30.76 54.94 -20.69
CA THR A 3 -31.67 54.62 -19.58
C THR A 3 -31.09 55.22 -18.30
N GLY A 4 -31.41 56.50 -18.09
CA GLY A 4 -31.13 57.26 -16.87
C GLY A 4 -32.26 57.09 -15.88
N SER A 5 -32.22 56.02 -15.07
CA SER A 5 -32.87 56.01 -13.76
C SER A 5 -31.87 55.45 -12.75
N SER A 6 -31.44 56.30 -11.82
CA SER A 6 -30.40 56.01 -10.82
C SER A 6 -30.75 54.81 -9.94
N ASN A 7 -32.05 54.62 -9.69
CA ASN A 7 -32.57 53.50 -8.91
C ASN A 7 -32.36 52.16 -9.62
N THR A 8 -32.50 52.11 -10.95
CA THR A 8 -32.25 50.87 -11.71
C THR A 8 -30.77 50.54 -11.78
N LYS A 9 -29.88 51.54 -11.87
CA LYS A 9 -28.42 51.31 -11.81
C LYS A 9 -28.02 50.76 -10.43
N ASN A 10 -28.54 51.34 -9.35
CA ASN A 10 -28.31 50.86 -7.99
C ASN A 10 -28.90 49.47 -7.75
N LEU A 11 -30.08 49.16 -8.33
CA LEU A 11 -30.71 47.85 -8.27
C LEU A 11 -29.87 46.79 -9.01
N VAL A 12 -29.36 47.11 -10.20
CA VAL A 12 -28.48 46.22 -10.97
C VAL A 12 -27.18 45.97 -10.21
N ILE A 13 -26.57 47.03 -9.64
CA ILE A 13 -25.35 46.92 -8.85
C ILE A 13 -25.58 46.04 -7.60
N ALA A 14 -26.70 46.24 -6.89
CA ALA A 14 -27.07 45.41 -5.75
C ALA A 14 -27.28 43.93 -6.14
N GLY A 15 -27.92 43.67 -7.28
CA GLY A 15 -28.11 42.32 -7.81
C GLY A 15 -26.79 41.62 -8.16
N VAL A 16 -25.85 42.35 -8.77
CA VAL A 16 -24.52 41.81 -9.09
C VAL A 16 -23.73 41.49 -7.82
N ILE A 17 -23.75 42.38 -6.82
CA ILE A 17 -23.09 42.14 -5.54
C ILE A 17 -23.68 40.89 -4.85
N LEU A 18 -25.00 40.74 -4.86
CA LEU A 18 -25.67 39.56 -4.29
C LEU A 18 -25.27 38.27 -5.02
N ALA A 19 -25.21 38.30 -6.35
CA ALA A 19 -24.78 37.16 -7.14
C ALA A 19 -23.32 36.77 -6.85
N VAL A 20 -22.42 37.76 -6.71
CA VAL A 20 -21.01 37.53 -6.35
C VAL A 20 -20.89 36.94 -4.94
N LEU A 21 -21.68 37.42 -3.97
CA LEU A 21 -21.68 36.89 -2.61
C LEU A 21 -22.18 35.45 -2.55
N ILE A 22 -23.24 35.12 -3.30
CA ILE A 22 -23.75 33.74 -3.42
C ILE A 22 -22.68 32.85 -4.06
N PHE A 23 -22.06 33.30 -5.16
CA PHE A 23 -21.01 32.54 -5.83
C PHE A 23 -19.77 32.34 -4.95
N ALA A 24 -19.35 33.36 -4.21
CA ALA A 24 -18.23 33.29 -3.28
C ALA A 24 -18.53 32.35 -2.09
N GLY A 25 -19.75 32.39 -1.54
CA GLY A 25 -20.20 31.48 -0.50
C GLY A 25 -20.24 30.02 -0.98
N TYR A 26 -20.81 29.80 -2.18
CA TYR A 26 -20.80 28.49 -2.84
C TYR A 26 -19.37 27.99 -3.08
N TYR A 27 -18.50 28.84 -3.63
CA TYR A 27 -17.11 28.48 -3.87
C TYR A 27 -16.35 28.18 -2.58
N TYR A 28 -16.61 28.92 -1.50
CA TYR A 28 -15.97 28.67 -0.21
C TYR A 28 -16.40 27.35 0.42
N THR A 29 -17.68 26.96 0.29
CA THR A 29 -18.17 25.68 0.83
C THR A 29 -17.80 24.46 -0.03
N THR A 30 -17.56 24.64 -1.33
CA THR A 30 -17.28 23.54 -2.26
C THR A 30 -15.78 23.34 -2.52
N ARG A 31 -14.91 24.10 -1.84
CA ARG A 31 -13.48 23.80 -1.83
C ARG A 31 -13.28 22.48 -1.09
N ASP A 32 -12.88 21.45 -1.82
CA ASP A 32 -12.38 20.21 -1.23
C ASP A 32 -11.31 20.56 -0.20
N ARG A 33 -11.65 20.41 1.08
CA ARG A 33 -10.68 20.38 2.16
C ARG A 33 -9.96 19.05 2.03
N SER A 34 -9.02 18.97 1.10
CA SER A 34 -8.06 17.87 1.08
C SER A 34 -7.24 17.97 2.36
N SER A 35 -7.74 17.33 3.41
CA SER A 35 -6.94 16.95 4.56
C SER A 35 -5.90 16.01 4.00
N ASN A 36 -4.65 16.48 3.92
CA ASN A 36 -3.49 15.61 3.74
C ASN A 36 -3.53 14.62 4.91
N VAL A 37 -4.15 13.46 4.69
CA VAL A 37 -4.09 12.34 5.61
C VAL A 37 -2.66 11.86 5.55
N ASP A 38 -1.91 12.15 6.59
CA ASP A 38 -0.57 11.60 6.79
C ASP A 38 -0.70 10.07 6.76
N LEU A 39 -0.10 9.45 5.75
CA LEU A 39 -0.19 8.03 5.46
C LEU A 39 0.57 7.16 6.48
N LEU A 40 1.11 7.77 7.53
CA LEU A 40 1.64 7.07 8.69
C LEU A 40 0.60 6.98 9.80
N VAL A 41 -0.32 6.02 9.66
CA VAL A 41 -1.03 5.49 10.82
C VAL A 41 -0.01 4.67 11.64
N ASN A 42 0.49 5.24 12.73
CA ASN A 42 1.12 4.47 13.79
C ASN A 42 0.00 3.74 14.52
N ILE A 43 -0.35 2.51 14.10
CA ILE A 43 -1.30 1.66 14.82
C ILE A 43 -0.64 1.30 16.16
N PRO A 44 -1.10 1.84 17.32
CA PRO A 44 -0.72 1.24 18.57
C PRO A 44 -1.27 -0.18 18.55
N VAL A 45 -0.39 -1.17 18.70
CA VAL A 45 -0.81 -2.53 18.98
C VAL A 45 -1.42 -2.51 20.38
N GLU A 46 -2.68 -2.15 20.47
CA GLU A 46 -3.51 -2.50 21.60
C GLU A 46 -3.62 -4.02 21.55
N GLY A 47 -2.92 -4.65 22.48
CA GLY A 47 -2.91 -6.08 22.61
C GLY A 47 -4.32 -6.65 22.70
N ASN A 48 -4.46 -7.84 22.11
CA ASN A 48 -5.25 -8.93 22.66
C ASN A 48 -6.78 -8.95 22.49
N GLN A 49 -7.44 -8.42 21.45
CA GLN A 49 -8.93 -8.56 21.42
C GLN A 49 -9.63 -8.95 20.09
N VAL A 50 -8.95 -9.37 19.01
CA VAL A 50 -9.69 -9.79 17.79
C VAL A 50 -9.22 -11.09 17.13
N ILE A 51 -8.06 -11.66 17.50
CA ILE A 51 -7.56 -12.87 16.83
C ILE A 51 -8.27 -14.15 17.31
N ASP A 52 -8.77 -14.19 18.54
CA ASP A 52 -9.27 -15.44 19.13
C ASP A 52 -10.61 -15.90 18.55
N GLY A 53 -11.54 -14.98 18.26
CA GLY A 53 -12.88 -15.33 17.78
C GLY A 53 -12.89 -15.86 16.35
N ASP A 54 -12.21 -15.16 15.45
CA ASP A 54 -12.15 -15.53 14.02
C ASP A 54 -11.28 -16.75 13.78
N LEU A 55 -10.18 -16.90 14.52
CA LEU A 55 -9.36 -18.11 14.47
C LEU A 55 -10.14 -19.31 15.01
N LEU A 56 -10.84 -19.18 16.14
CA LEU A 56 -11.64 -20.27 16.71
C LEU A 56 -12.83 -20.62 15.81
N SER A 57 -13.47 -19.64 15.17
CA SER A 57 -14.50 -19.84 14.15
C SER A 57 -13.96 -20.62 12.95
N THR A 58 -12.81 -20.21 12.43
CA THR A 58 -12.13 -20.88 11.31
C THR A 58 -11.70 -22.29 11.68
N LEU A 59 -11.15 -22.50 12.87
CA LEU A 59 -10.80 -23.82 13.40
C LEU A 59 -12.05 -24.70 13.59
N GLY A 60 -13.17 -24.13 14.03
CA GLY A 60 -14.46 -24.83 14.12
C GLY A 60 -15.00 -25.26 12.75
N GLN A 61 -14.83 -24.43 11.72
CA GLN A 61 -15.17 -24.75 10.34
C GLN A 61 -14.25 -25.85 9.77
N LEU A 62 -12.94 -25.74 9.99
CA LEU A 62 -11.95 -26.75 9.57
C LEU A 62 -12.11 -28.08 10.30
N LYS A 63 -12.52 -28.09 11.57
CA LYS A 63 -12.83 -29.32 12.32
C LYS A 63 -13.96 -30.14 11.68
N ARG A 64 -14.81 -29.50 10.86
CA ARG A 64 -15.89 -30.15 10.10
C ARG A 64 -15.57 -30.27 8.61
N LEU A 65 -14.31 -30.14 8.21
CA LEU A 65 -13.89 -30.40 6.85
C LEU A 65 -13.97 -31.90 6.57
N ARG A 66 -15.10 -32.34 6.01
CA ARG A 66 -15.22 -33.67 5.41
C ARG A 66 -14.75 -33.54 3.97
N LEU A 67 -13.57 -34.09 3.66
CA LEU A 67 -13.16 -34.29 2.28
C LEU A 67 -14.09 -35.33 1.67
N ASP A 68 -14.69 -34.98 0.55
CA ASP A 68 -15.43 -35.93 -0.26
C ASP A 68 -14.42 -36.84 -0.99
N GLU A 69 -14.29 -38.08 -0.52
CA GLU A 69 -13.36 -39.04 -1.11
C GLU A 69 -13.79 -39.49 -2.51
N THR A 70 -15.05 -39.21 -2.91
CA THR A 70 -15.54 -39.55 -4.25
C THR A 70 -14.90 -38.71 -5.35
N ILE A 71 -14.27 -37.58 -5.02
CA ILE A 71 -13.51 -36.81 -6.02
C ILE A 71 -12.34 -37.64 -6.57
N PHE A 72 -11.73 -38.50 -5.73
CA PHE A 72 -10.56 -39.28 -6.10
C PHE A 72 -10.91 -40.48 -6.98
N SER A 73 -12.17 -40.91 -6.97
CA SER A 73 -12.69 -41.96 -7.88
C SER A 73 -13.32 -41.38 -9.15
N ASN A 74 -13.41 -40.05 -9.28
CA ASN A 74 -13.94 -39.42 -10.48
C ASN A 74 -12.97 -39.61 -11.66
N GLN A 75 -13.49 -40.04 -12.82
CA GLN A 75 -12.69 -40.24 -14.03
C GLN A 75 -11.91 -38.99 -14.45
N THR A 76 -12.45 -37.80 -14.19
CA THR A 76 -11.79 -36.50 -14.45
C THR A 76 -10.55 -36.34 -13.58
N PHE A 77 -10.64 -36.67 -12.28
CA PHE A 77 -9.51 -36.58 -11.36
C PHE A 77 -8.42 -37.60 -11.73
N ILE A 78 -8.82 -38.83 -12.08
CA ILE A 78 -7.90 -39.89 -12.52
C ILE A 78 -7.19 -39.52 -13.83
N SER A 79 -7.83 -38.74 -14.69
CA SER A 79 -7.25 -38.28 -15.97
C SER A 79 -6.22 -37.15 -15.83
N LEU A 80 -6.06 -36.56 -14.63
CA LEU A 80 -5.10 -35.49 -14.41
C LEU A 80 -3.67 -36.01 -14.63
N THR A 81 -2.96 -35.30 -15.50
CA THR A 81 -1.56 -35.60 -15.80
C THR A 81 -0.67 -34.80 -14.85
N ASP A 82 0.30 -35.47 -14.23
CA ASP A 82 1.33 -34.78 -13.45
C ASP A 82 2.26 -33.99 -14.38
N HIS A 83 2.26 -32.66 -14.21
CA HIS A 83 3.12 -31.74 -14.95
C HIS A 83 4.34 -31.29 -14.14
N SER A 84 4.58 -31.91 -12.99
CA SER A 84 5.75 -31.63 -12.16
C SER A 84 7.04 -31.83 -12.96
N ARG A 85 8.02 -30.95 -12.71
CA ARG A 85 9.36 -31.03 -13.26
C ARG A 85 10.31 -31.35 -12.11
N PRO A 86 11.28 -32.27 -12.30
CA PRO A 86 12.32 -32.47 -11.30
C PRO A 86 13.07 -31.15 -11.11
N LEU A 87 13.17 -30.71 -9.85
CA LEU A 87 13.96 -29.55 -9.49
C LEU A 87 15.43 -29.96 -9.40
N SER A 88 16.28 -29.32 -10.20
CA SER A 88 17.72 -29.45 -10.01
C SER A 88 18.11 -28.86 -8.65
N PRO A 89 19.03 -29.51 -7.90
CA PRO A 89 19.55 -28.94 -6.67
C PRO A 89 20.12 -27.55 -6.93
N GLN A 90 19.61 -26.55 -6.21
CA GLN A 90 20.18 -25.20 -6.21
C GLN A 90 21.06 -25.04 -4.99
N THR A 91 22.19 -24.35 -5.13
CA THR A 91 23.02 -23.98 -3.99
C THR A 91 22.21 -23.12 -3.03
N SER A 92 22.38 -23.34 -1.73
CA SER A 92 21.82 -22.47 -0.69
C SER A 92 22.24 -21.02 -0.95
N GLY A 93 21.29 -20.07 -0.85
CA GLY A 93 21.56 -18.65 -1.03
C GLY A 93 22.53 -18.06 0.00
N ARG A 94 22.76 -16.75 -0.06
CA ARG A 94 23.57 -16.03 0.95
C ARG A 94 22.98 -16.29 2.34
N THR A 95 23.83 -16.57 3.32
CA THR A 95 23.43 -16.77 4.73
C THR A 95 22.53 -15.63 5.25
N ASN A 96 22.81 -14.40 4.82
CA ASN A 96 21.92 -13.26 5.02
C ASN A 96 21.51 -12.69 3.64
N PRO A 97 20.26 -12.87 3.20
CA PRO A 97 19.80 -12.38 1.90
C PRO A 97 19.75 -10.85 1.82
N PHE A 98 19.81 -10.15 2.95
CA PHE A 98 19.77 -8.70 3.05
C PHE A 98 21.12 -8.06 3.39
N ALA A 99 22.20 -8.85 3.50
CA ALA A 99 23.52 -8.26 3.70
C ALA A 99 23.84 -7.31 2.53
N PRO A 100 24.37 -6.10 2.78
CA PRO A 100 24.77 -5.18 1.72
C PRO A 100 25.63 -5.89 0.66
N ILE A 101 25.49 -5.47 -0.59
CA ILE A 101 26.38 -5.92 -1.66
C ILE A 101 27.60 -5.00 -1.57
N ASP A 102 28.71 -5.51 -1.06
CA ASP A 102 29.90 -4.71 -0.77
C ASP A 102 30.43 -4.08 -2.08
N SER A 103 30.24 -2.76 -2.25
CA SER A 103 30.76 -2.02 -3.41
C SER A 103 32.19 -1.49 -3.21
N SER A 104 32.94 -2.03 -2.25
CA SER A 104 34.28 -1.53 -1.94
C SER A 104 35.08 -2.48 -1.05
N SER A 105 35.68 -3.49 -1.68
CA SER A 105 36.85 -4.19 -1.12
C SER A 105 38.09 -3.86 -1.94
N VAL A 106 38.51 -2.59 -1.93
CA VAL A 106 39.90 -2.25 -2.22
C VAL A 106 40.67 -2.48 -0.92
N PHE A 107 41.20 -3.69 -0.76
CA PHE A 107 42.18 -3.97 0.28
C PHE A 107 43.47 -3.20 -0.06
N LEU A 108 43.58 -1.95 0.39
CA LEU A 108 44.86 -1.27 0.46
C LEU A 108 45.67 -1.94 1.57
N SER A 109 46.46 -2.95 1.20
CA SER A 109 47.47 -3.51 2.09
C SER A 109 48.51 -2.42 2.38
N PRO A 110 48.74 -2.04 3.65
CA PRO A 110 49.82 -1.12 3.97
C PRO A 110 51.17 -1.81 3.69
N ASN A 111 51.93 -1.17 2.80
CA ASN A 111 53.29 -1.48 2.36
C ASN A 111 54.21 -1.98 3.51
N PRO A 112 54.93 -3.12 3.36
CA PRO A 112 55.95 -3.51 4.33
C PRO A 112 57.18 -2.60 4.22
N THR A 113 57.45 -1.84 5.28
CA THR A 113 58.71 -1.11 5.47
C THR A 113 59.89 -2.08 5.38
N SER A 114 60.71 -1.94 4.34
CA SER A 114 61.96 -2.68 4.22
C SER A 114 63.01 -2.09 5.17
N THR A 115 63.39 -2.88 6.17
CA THR A 115 64.57 -2.68 7.01
C THR A 115 65.84 -2.73 6.14
N SER A 116 66.49 -1.58 5.92
CA SER A 116 67.80 -1.50 5.28
C SER A 116 68.89 -1.41 6.34
N THR A 117 69.45 -2.56 6.70
CA THR A 117 70.72 -2.70 7.41
C THR A 117 71.85 -2.72 6.39
N ARG A 118 72.72 -1.71 6.40
CA ARG A 118 74.19 -1.84 6.25
C ARG A 118 74.88 -0.50 6.47
#